data_AF-A0A2G0QAI5-F1
#
_entry.id   AF-A0A2G0QAI5-F1
#
_cell.length_a   1.000
_cell.length_b   1.000
_cell.length_c   1.000
_cell.angle_alpha   90.00
_cell.angle_beta   90.00
_cell.angle_gamma   90.00
#
_symmetry.space_group_name_H-M   'P 1'
#
loop_
_entity.id
_entity.type
_entity.pdbx_description
1 polymer ?
#
loop_
_entity_poly.entity_id
_entity_poly.type
_entity_poly.pdbx_seq_one_letter_code
_entity_poly.pdbx_strand_id
1 'polypeptide(L)'
;MTNLPLKGNEVQLICEVDEQWSFVRSKKNQRWLWYAWEPRLKRVVAHVFGDRSTATLRKLLELLFPFNVRFYCTDDYAPYNLLPE
;
A
#
# COMPACT_ATOMS: atom_id res chain seq x y z
N MET A 1 19.06 0.57 7.87
CA MET A 1 18.05 0.93 6.86
C MET A 1 18.61 0.48 5.52
N THR A 2 17.94 -0.45 4.82
CA THR A 2 18.54 -1.14 3.66
C THR A 2 18.39 -0.26 2.41
N ASN A 3 19.51 0.25 1.88
CA ASN A 3 19.54 1.12 0.69
C ASN A 3 19.45 0.34 -0.63
N LEU A 4 19.14 -0.97 -0.60
CA LEU A 4 19.02 -1.74 -1.84
C LEU A 4 17.84 -1.21 -2.66
N PRO A 5 18.04 -0.81 -3.93
CA PRO A 5 16.94 -0.48 -4.81
C PRO A 5 16.03 -1.70 -4.91
N LEU A 6 14.71 -1.51 -4.77
CA LEU A 6 13.70 -2.55 -5.04
C LEU A 6 13.61 -2.92 -6.53
N LYS A 7 14.59 -2.51 -7.35
CA LYS A 7 14.50 -2.51 -8.79
C LYS A 7 15.03 -3.84 -9.32
N GLY A 8 14.12 -4.67 -9.84
CA GLY A 8 14.43 -5.94 -10.50
C GLY A 8 13.46 -7.04 -10.11
N ASN A 9 13.15 -7.94 -11.06
CA ASN A 9 12.27 -9.10 -10.88
C ASN A 9 12.81 -10.16 -9.89
N GLU A 10 13.99 -9.95 -9.31
CA GLU A 10 14.68 -10.95 -8.48
C GLU A 10 14.14 -11.04 -7.06
N VAL A 11 13.45 -10.01 -6.55
CA VAL A 11 12.92 -9.99 -5.17
C VAL A 11 11.39 -10.04 -5.18
N GLN A 12 10.84 -11.15 -4.73
CA GLN A 12 9.41 -11.28 -4.45
C GLN A 12 9.07 -10.59 -3.14
N LEU A 13 8.10 -9.68 -3.19
CA LEU A 13 7.62 -8.93 -2.04
C LEU A 13 6.40 -9.59 -1.39
N ILE A 14 6.30 -9.42 -0.08
CA ILE A 14 5.15 -9.70 0.76
C ILE A 14 4.70 -8.33 1.27
N CYS A 15 3.56 -7.86 0.81
CA CYS A 15 3.07 -6.52 1.14
C CYS A 15 1.90 -6.62 2.11
N GLU A 16 2.07 -6.06 3.29
CA GLU A 16 0.95 -5.68 4.14
C GLU A 16 0.32 -4.42 3.56
N VAL A 17 -0.96 -4.47 3.20
CA VAL A 17 -1.70 -3.32 2.68
C VAL A 17 -2.71 -2.90 3.72
N ASP A 18 -2.68 -1.62 4.06
CA ASP A 18 -3.55 -1.06 5.09
C ASP A 18 -3.89 0.41 4.76
N GLU A 19 -4.96 0.89 5.39
CA GLU A 19 -5.38 2.27 5.33
C GLU A 19 -5.38 2.93 6.73
N GLN A 20 -4.78 4.11 6.82
CA GLN A 20 -4.81 4.93 8.02
C GLN A 20 -5.44 6.28 7.72
N TRP A 21 -6.20 6.81 8.69
CA TRP A 21 -6.67 8.19 8.62
C TRP A 21 -6.08 9.05 9.73
N SER A 22 -5.88 10.31 9.38
CA SER A 22 -5.55 11.37 10.32
C SER A 22 -6.12 12.70 9.81
N PHE A 23 -5.72 13.81 10.40
CA PHE A 23 -6.14 15.14 9.97
C PHE A 23 -4.98 16.13 10.06
N VAL A 24 -4.96 17.10 9.14
CA VAL A 24 -3.90 18.12 9.10
C VAL A 24 -4.44 19.42 9.71
N ARG A 25 -3.83 19.82 10.84
CA ARG A 25 -4.19 20.99 11.67
C ARG A 25 -5.55 20.90 12.37
N SER A 26 -6.61 20.45 11.70
CA SER A 26 -7.95 20.29 12.31
C SER A 26 -8.72 19.12 11.71
N LYS A 27 -9.67 18.57 12.46
CA LYS A 27 -10.51 17.42 12.04
C LYS A 27 -11.32 17.66 10.76
N LYS A 28 -11.56 18.92 10.39
CA LYS A 28 -12.22 19.28 9.11
C LYS A 28 -11.35 18.90 7.89
N ASN A 29 -10.04 18.77 8.08
CA ASN A 29 -9.07 18.44 7.03
C ASN A 29 -8.59 16.98 7.17
N GLN A 30 -9.54 16.04 7.12
CA GLN A 30 -9.23 14.62 7.16
C GLN A 30 -8.42 14.17 5.93
N ARG A 31 -7.52 13.21 6.14
CA ARG A 31 -6.67 12.59 5.12
C ARG A 31 -6.68 11.08 5.32
N TRP A 32 -6.86 10.34 4.24
CA TRP A 32 -6.64 8.89 4.21
C TRP A 32 -5.34 8.59 3.50
N LEU A 33 -4.49 7.81 4.14
CA LEU A 33 -3.27 7.25 3.60
C LEU A 33 -3.51 5.76 3.37
N TRP A 34 -3.32 5.32 2.14
CA TRP A 34 -3.21 3.91 1.80
C TRP A 34 -1.74 3.61 1.56
N TYR A 35 -1.23 2.50 2.08
CA TYR A 35 0.16 2.12 1.89
C TYR A 35 0.33 0.61 1.75
N ALA A 36 1.44 0.22 1.10
CA ALA A 36 1.91 -1.15 1.05
C ALA A 36 3.27 -1.22 1.75
N TRP A 37 3.34 -2.00 2.83
CA TRP A 37 4.51 -2.17 3.68
C TRP A 37 5.13 -3.55 3.46
N GLU A 38 6.44 -3.60 3.22
CA GLU A 38 7.19 -4.86 3.19
C GLU A 38 7.92 -5.04 4.54
N PRO A 39 7.48 -5.98 5.39
CA PRO A 39 7.98 -6.12 6.75
C PRO A 39 9.44 -6.59 6.81
N ARG A 40 9.90 -7.44 5.88
CA ARG A 40 11.29 -7.95 5.89
C ARG A 40 12.29 -6.85 5.55
N LEU A 41 11.92 -5.99 4.62
CA LEU A 41 12.76 -4.86 4.19
C LEU A 41 12.52 -3.61 5.03
N LYS A 42 11.52 -3.63 5.92
CA LYS A 42 11.11 -2.53 6.79
C LYS A 42 10.92 -1.22 6.02
N ARG A 43 10.18 -1.28 4.92
CA ARG A 43 9.93 -0.10 4.07
C ARG A 43 8.54 -0.09 3.47
N VAL A 44 8.04 1.12 3.24
CA VAL A 44 6.85 1.34 2.40
C VAL A 44 7.28 1.24 0.94
N VAL A 45 6.61 0.37 0.18
CA VAL A 45 6.87 0.12 -1.24
C VAL A 45 6.14 1.15 -2.10
N ALA A 46 4.87 1.40 -1.78
CA ALA A 46 4.02 2.39 -2.43
C ALA A 46 3.05 2.99 -1.41
N HIS A 47 2.61 4.22 -1.66
CA HIS A 47 1.54 4.86 -0.89
C HIS A 47 0.75 5.84 -1.77
N VAL A 48 -0.49 6.09 -1.39
CA VAL A 48 -1.36 7.08 -2.05
C VAL A 48 -2.28 7.75 -1.03
N PHE A 49 -2.52 9.04 -1.20
CA PHE A 49 -3.54 9.77 -0.44
C PHE A 49 -4.88 9.79 -1.19
N GLY A 50 -5.98 9.66 -0.46
CA GLY A 50 -7.32 9.69 -1.06
C GLY A 50 -8.44 9.59 -0.02
N ASP A 51 -9.38 8.69 -0.29
CA ASP A 51 -10.48 8.30 0.58
C ASP A 51 -10.42 6.78 0.85
N ARG A 52 -11.40 6.20 1.57
CA ARG A 52 -11.46 4.74 1.78
C ARG A 52 -12.05 3.96 0.59
N SER A 53 -12.16 4.56 -0.58
CA SER A 53 -12.82 3.89 -1.71
C SER A 53 -11.91 2.88 -2.38
N THR A 54 -12.55 1.91 -3.03
CA THR A 54 -11.91 0.99 -3.96
C THR A 54 -11.16 1.71 -5.10
N ALA A 55 -11.56 2.93 -5.47
CA ALA A 55 -10.84 3.72 -6.47
C ALA A 55 -9.48 4.20 -5.96
N THR A 56 -9.36 4.51 -4.66
CA THR A 56 -8.07 4.83 -4.04
C THR A 56 -7.17 3.60 -3.95
N LEU A 57 -7.72 2.42 -3.62
CA LEU A 57 -6.96 1.15 -3.67
C LEU A 57 -6.40 0.85 -5.07
N ARG A 58 -7.19 1.05 -6.13
CA ARG A 58 -6.69 0.84 -7.51
C ARG A 58 -5.48 1.70 -7.85
N LYS A 59 -5.47 2.96 -7.40
CA LYS A 59 -4.28 3.83 -7.57
C LYS A 59 -3.06 3.28 -6.84
N LEU A 60 -3.24 2.70 -5.65
CA LEU A 60 -2.14 2.03 -4.95
C LEU A 60 -1.64 0.81 -5.75
N LEU A 61 -2.54 0.01 -6.31
CA LEU A 61 -2.19 -1.15 -7.12
C LEU A 61 -1.46 -0.76 -8.41
N GLU A 62 -1.84 0.33 -9.06
CA GLU A 62 -1.11 0.88 -10.21
C GLU A 62 0.33 1.27 -9.85
N LEU A 63 0.54 1.84 -8.66
CA LEU A 63 1.89 2.13 -8.16
C LEU A 63 2.68 0.86 -7.83
N LEU A 64 1.98 -0.21 -7.42
CA LEU A 64 2.59 -1.51 -7.12
C LEU A 64 2.86 -2.37 -8.36
N PHE A 65 2.20 -2.09 -9.48
CA PHE A 65 2.31 -2.85 -10.73
C PHE A 65 3.76 -3.12 -11.19
N PRO A 66 4.73 -2.20 -11.05
CA PRO A 66 6.12 -2.45 -11.45
C PRO A 66 6.89 -3.42 -10.52
N PHE A 67 6.31 -3.79 -9.37
CA PHE A 67 6.96 -4.63 -8.37
C PHE A 67 6.43 -6.07 -8.43
N ASN A 68 7.31 -7.04 -8.14
CA ASN A 68 6.95 -8.45 -8.06
C ASN A 68 6.35 -8.78 -6.68
N VAL A 69 5.12 -8.34 -6.41
CA VAL A 69 4.40 -8.65 -5.17
C VAL A 69 3.80 -10.04 -5.28
N ARG A 70 4.17 -10.93 -4.36
CA ARG A 70 3.70 -12.32 -4.33
C ARG A 70 2.54 -12.55 -3.39
N PHE A 71 2.49 -11.82 -2.29
CA PHE A 71 1.42 -11.94 -1.31
C PHE A 71 1.00 -10.56 -0.84
N TYR A 72 -0.31 -10.37 -0.77
CA TYR A 72 -0.92 -9.25 -0.07
C TYR A 72 -1.48 -9.75 1.26
N CYS A 73 -1.17 -9.05 2.34
CA CYS A 73 -1.71 -9.31 3.67
C CYS A 73 -2.57 -8.12 4.07
N THR A 74 -3.86 -8.35 4.32
CA THR A 74 -4.83 -7.32 4.71
C THR A 74 -5.76 -7.85 5.79
N ASP A 75 -6.60 -6.98 6.33
CA ASP A 75 -7.81 -7.41 7.03
C ASP A 75 -8.94 -7.74 6.01
N ASP A 76 -10.13 -8.02 6.52
CA ASP A 76 -11.32 -8.40 5.72
C ASP A 76 -12.13 -7.17 5.25
N TYR A 77 -11.46 -6.03 5.00
CA TYR A 77 -12.15 -4.83 4.53
C TYR A 77 -12.54 -4.96 3.04
N ALA A 78 -13.81 -4.66 2.73
CA ALA A 78 -14.44 -4.94 1.42
C ALA A 78 -13.67 -4.48 0.16
N PRO A 79 -12.95 -3.33 0.13
CA PRO A 79 -12.13 -2.96 -1.02
C PRO A 79 -11.03 -3.98 -1.35
N TYR A 80 -10.48 -4.70 -0.37
CA TYR A 80 -9.40 -5.66 -0.57
C TYR A 80 -9.79 -6.89 -1.39
N ASN A 81 -11.08 -7.10 -1.65
CA ASN A 81 -11.56 -8.08 -2.63
C ASN A 81 -11.07 -7.82 -4.07
N LEU A 82 -10.46 -6.65 -4.35
CA LEU A 82 -9.81 -6.35 -5.62
C LEU A 82 -8.33 -6.72 -5.69
N LEU A 83 -7.74 -7.23 -4.60
CA LEU A 83 -6.34 -7.63 -4.61
C LEU A 83 -6.13 -8.83 -5.55
N PRO A 84 -5.05 -8.85 -6.34
CA PRO A 84 -4.68 -10.02 -7.12
C PRO A 84 -4.41 -11.22 -6.21
N GLU A 85 -4.75 -12.43 -6.70
CA GLU A 85 -4.35 -13.70 -6.08
C GLU A 85 -2.83 -13.94 -6.13
#